data_AF-A0A2N0W6Q3-F1
#
_entry.id   AF-A0A2N0W6Q3-F1
#
_cell.length_a   1.000
_cell.length_b   1.000
_cell.length_c   1.000
_cell.angle_alpha   90.00
_cell.angle_beta   90.00
_cell.angle_gamma   90.00
#
_symmetry.space_group_name_H-M   'P 1'
#
loop_
_entity.id
_entity.type
_entity.pdbx_description
1 polymer ?
#
loop_
_entity_poly.entity_id
_entity_poly.type
_entity_poly.pdbx_seq_one_letter_code
_entity_poly.pdbx_strand_id
1 'polypeptide(L)'
;MNIALSNLLPIFISFVLGYKIKSFIPRLKMSVINKLSNISLNLLLIFMGVTVGFIPGILSKMAAVGFNAISIATASSVSIAVVLKIFHWKTEALKAVDVKEDHAQAAFDIMGYIKDPLMLGGLVVLGFVIAYSNVIPNADYDLLISVLLYLLIFFIGIKLSSSGLKMRDIFFNKNNIYMTFLTITASYAGAAMVSMFLPLSLSHSLAVSSGFGWYTLSGILFTKMNNPLLGSVAFLCDLFREAIALLLIPTLSRIGNGNVAIGVAGATAMDVTLPVIEKHCGMAYVPVALLSGGIITVLVPFLIPFFYSL
;
A
#
# COMPACT_ATOMS: atom_id res chain seq x y z
N MET A 1 11.68 2.12 17.04
CA MET A 1 12.67 2.06 15.93
C MET A 1 13.04 0.63 15.55
N ASN A 2 13.34 -0.27 16.50
CA ASN A 2 13.74 -1.66 16.19
C ASN A 2 12.74 -2.44 15.34
N ILE A 3 11.42 -2.26 15.55
CA ILE A 3 10.37 -3.00 14.80
C ILE A 3 10.30 -2.59 13.32
N ALA A 4 10.46 -1.29 13.02
CA ALA A 4 10.46 -0.83 11.64
C ALA A 4 11.71 -1.32 10.91
N LEU A 5 12.87 -1.24 11.57
CA LEU A 5 14.13 -1.71 10.99
C LEU A 5 14.12 -3.23 10.76
N SER A 6 13.57 -4.01 11.68
CA SER A 6 13.48 -5.47 11.55
C SER A 6 12.58 -5.92 10.41
N ASN A 7 11.57 -5.12 10.04
CA ASN A 7 10.66 -5.43 8.93
C ASN A 7 11.18 -4.91 7.59
N LEU A 8 11.81 -3.73 7.57
CA LEU A 8 12.38 -3.12 6.36
C LEU A 8 13.63 -3.85 5.84
N LEU A 9 14.49 -4.31 6.75
CA LEU A 9 15.79 -4.88 6.37
C LEU A 9 15.67 -6.16 5.53
N PRO A 10 14.82 -7.16 5.87
CA PRO A 10 14.58 -8.32 5.03
C PRO A 10 14.05 -7.96 3.64
N ILE A 11 13.08 -7.05 3.56
CA ILE A 11 12.51 -6.57 2.28
C ILE A 11 13.60 -5.97 1.40
N PHE A 12 14.44 -5.11 1.98
CA PHE A 12 15.55 -4.48 1.27
C PHE A 12 16.59 -5.52 0.81
N ILE A 13 16.93 -6.50 1.65
CA ILE A 13 17.84 -7.58 1.27
C ILE A 13 17.29 -8.40 0.11
N SER A 14 16.04 -8.86 0.19
CA SER A 14 15.38 -9.61 -0.88
C SER A 14 15.36 -8.84 -2.20
N PHE A 15 15.07 -7.53 -2.13
CA PHE A 15 15.11 -6.66 -3.29
C PHE A 15 16.52 -6.55 -3.90
N VAL A 16 17.55 -6.28 -3.09
CA VAL A 16 18.94 -6.13 -3.55
C VAL A 16 19.47 -7.44 -4.14
N LEU A 17 19.16 -8.58 -3.52
CA LEU A 17 19.51 -9.90 -4.05
C LEU A 17 18.86 -10.14 -5.41
N GLY A 18 17.57 -9.83 -5.55
CA GLY A 18 16.85 -9.93 -6.81
C GLY A 18 17.44 -9.02 -7.89
N TYR A 19 17.78 -7.78 -7.53
CA TYR A 19 18.40 -6.83 -8.45
C TYR A 19 19.77 -7.29 -8.95
N LYS A 20 20.59 -7.91 -8.08
CA LYS A 20 21.93 -8.37 -8.43
C LYS A 20 21.96 -9.74 -9.13
N ILE A 21 20.90 -10.55 -9.05
CA ILE A 21 20.92 -11.95 -9.54
C ILE A 21 21.28 -12.07 -11.02
N LYS A 22 20.89 -11.09 -11.85
CA LYS A 22 21.16 -11.11 -13.29
C LYS A 22 22.66 -11.06 -13.61
N SER A 23 23.46 -10.44 -12.73
CA SER A 23 24.92 -10.47 -12.83
C SER A 23 25.49 -11.89 -12.66
N PHE A 24 24.76 -12.78 -11.99
CA PHE A 24 25.17 -14.15 -11.74
C PHE A 24 24.51 -15.16 -12.69
N ILE A 25 23.26 -14.90 -13.12
CA ILE A 25 22.50 -15.78 -14.02
C ILE A 25 21.93 -14.94 -15.19
N PRO A 26 22.71 -14.72 -16.27
CA PRO A 26 22.31 -13.82 -17.36
C PRO A 26 21.14 -14.35 -18.21
N ARG A 27 20.90 -15.67 -18.22
CA ARG A 27 19.94 -16.36 -19.10
C ARG A 27 18.54 -16.54 -18.48
N LEU A 28 18.15 -15.72 -17.50
CA LEU A 28 16.83 -15.82 -16.87
C LEU A 28 15.71 -15.46 -17.86
N LYS A 29 14.78 -16.39 -18.08
CA LYS A 29 13.59 -16.17 -18.93
C LYS A 29 12.58 -15.29 -18.20
N MET A 30 12.38 -14.06 -18.67
CA MET A 30 11.49 -13.10 -18.02
C MET A 30 10.03 -13.56 -17.94
N SER A 31 9.57 -14.35 -18.91
CA SER A 31 8.23 -14.96 -18.89
C SER A 31 8.00 -15.84 -17.65
N VAL A 32 9.03 -16.58 -17.23
CA VAL A 32 8.96 -17.43 -16.02
C VAL A 32 8.90 -16.58 -14.76
N ILE A 33 9.74 -15.54 -14.67
CA ILE A 33 9.75 -14.60 -13.54
C ILE A 33 8.40 -13.88 -13.41
N ASN A 34 7.81 -13.44 -14.52
CA ASN A 34 6.49 -12.82 -14.54
C ASN A 34 5.41 -13.78 -14.04
N LYS A 35 5.44 -15.05 -14.49
CA LYS A 35 4.48 -16.07 -14.05
C LYS A 35 4.62 -16.38 -12.55
N LEU A 36 5.85 -16.57 -12.07
CA LEU A 36 6.12 -16.84 -10.65
C LEU A 36 5.73 -15.64 -9.77
N SER A 37 6.03 -14.42 -10.20
CA SER A 37 5.61 -13.18 -9.53
C SER A 37 4.08 -13.08 -9.44
N ASN A 38 3.34 -13.37 -10.51
CA ASN A 38 1.87 -13.37 -10.47
C ASN A 38 1.30 -14.45 -9.54
N ILE A 39 1.87 -15.66 -9.56
CA ILE A 39 1.44 -16.75 -8.66
C ILE A 39 1.70 -16.35 -7.20
N SER A 40 2.88 -15.81 -6.91
CA SER A 40 3.26 -15.35 -5.59
C SER A 40 2.36 -14.21 -5.10
N LEU A 41 2.03 -13.24 -5.95
CA LEU A 41 1.04 -12.19 -5.63
C LEU A 41 -0.33 -12.78 -5.28
N ASN A 42 -0.85 -13.69 -6.11
CA ASN A 42 -2.17 -14.27 -5.88
C ASN A 42 -2.23 -15.08 -4.58
N LEU A 43 -1.20 -15.88 -4.30
CA LEU A 43 -1.08 -16.63 -3.05
C LEU A 43 -0.96 -15.69 -1.85
N LEU A 44 -0.14 -14.65 -1.95
CA LEU A 44 0.03 -13.65 -0.91
C LEU A 44 -1.32 -13.02 -0.52
N LEU A 45 -2.12 -12.59 -1.51
CA LEU A 45 -3.44 -11.98 -1.25
C LEU A 45 -4.42 -12.95 -0.59
N ILE A 46 -4.43 -14.22 -1.00
CA ILE A 46 -5.26 -15.25 -0.34
C ILE A 46 -4.82 -15.42 1.11
N PHE A 47 -3.52 -15.60 1.37
CA PHE A 47 -3.03 -15.80 2.74
C PHE A 47 -3.22 -14.56 3.62
N MET A 48 -3.11 -13.36 3.06
CA MET A 48 -3.48 -12.14 3.80
C MET A 48 -4.94 -12.15 4.23
N GLY A 49 -5.85 -12.54 3.33
CA GLY A 49 -7.26 -12.76 3.68
C GLY A 49 -7.43 -13.81 4.79
N VAL A 50 -6.70 -14.93 4.70
CA VAL A 50 -6.72 -16.00 5.71
C VAL A 50 -6.30 -15.47 7.08
N THR A 51 -5.18 -14.74 7.16
CA THR A 51 -4.70 -14.15 8.42
C THR A 51 -5.72 -13.21 9.02
N VAL A 52 -6.38 -12.37 8.22
CA VAL A 52 -7.46 -11.49 8.69
C VAL A 52 -8.65 -12.30 9.23
N GLY A 53 -9.01 -13.41 8.55
CA GLY A 53 -10.12 -14.27 8.96
C GLY A 53 -9.89 -14.98 10.30
N PHE A 54 -8.64 -15.29 10.64
CA PHE A 54 -8.27 -15.88 11.93
C PHE A 54 -8.13 -14.86 13.08
N ILE A 55 -8.32 -13.57 12.83
CA ILE A 55 -8.23 -12.56 13.90
C ILE A 55 -9.35 -12.77 14.92
N PRO A 56 -9.00 -12.98 16.22
CA PRO A 56 -9.99 -13.18 17.26
C PRO A 56 -10.95 -12.00 17.35
N GLY A 57 -12.25 -12.30 17.28
CA GLY A 57 -13.30 -11.29 17.38
C GLY A 57 -13.29 -10.26 16.25
N ILE A 58 -12.81 -10.59 15.04
CA ILE A 58 -12.79 -9.64 13.93
C ILE A 58 -14.19 -9.07 13.63
N LEU A 59 -15.25 -9.89 13.66
CA LEU A 59 -16.63 -9.42 13.50
C LEU A 59 -17.06 -8.48 14.65
N SER A 60 -16.71 -8.79 15.91
CA SER A 60 -17.09 -7.92 17.02
C SER A 60 -16.34 -6.60 17.00
N LYS A 61 -15.06 -6.59 16.59
CA LYS A 61 -14.28 -5.36 16.34
C LYS A 61 -14.90 -4.54 15.21
N MET A 62 -15.27 -5.17 14.10
CA MET A 62 -15.96 -4.51 12.98
C MET A 62 -17.30 -3.91 13.42
N ALA A 63 -18.10 -4.64 14.19
CA ALA A 63 -19.37 -4.14 14.71
C ALA A 63 -19.17 -2.96 15.69
N ALA A 64 -18.15 -3.02 16.55
CA ALA A 64 -17.92 -2.00 17.57
C ALA A 64 -17.33 -0.70 17.02
N VAL A 65 -16.34 -0.78 16.13
CA VAL A 65 -15.54 0.39 15.69
C VAL A 65 -15.34 0.49 14.18
N GLY A 66 -15.96 -0.40 13.40
CA GLY A 66 -15.81 -0.45 11.94
C GLY A 66 -16.27 0.83 11.25
N PHE A 67 -17.33 1.48 11.73
CA PHE A 67 -17.80 2.74 11.15
C PHE A 67 -16.76 3.87 11.27
N ASN A 68 -16.13 4.02 12.44
CA ASN A 68 -15.07 5.01 12.64
C ASN A 68 -13.88 4.69 11.72
N ALA A 69 -13.46 3.43 11.69
CA ALA A 69 -12.34 2.97 10.89
C ALA A 69 -12.53 3.18 9.38
N ILE A 70 -13.67 2.75 8.82
CA ILE A 70 -13.95 2.89 7.38
C ILE A 70 -14.10 4.36 6.98
N SER A 71 -14.69 5.18 7.85
CA SER A 71 -14.85 6.62 7.61
C SER A 71 -13.50 7.34 7.53
N ILE A 72 -12.59 7.05 8.46
CA ILE A 72 -11.22 7.62 8.43
C ILE A 72 -10.45 7.08 7.23
N ALA A 73 -10.53 5.78 6.95
CA ALA A 73 -9.84 5.14 5.82
C ALA A 73 -10.26 5.75 4.49
N THR A 74 -11.56 5.84 4.23
CA THR A 74 -12.12 6.39 3.00
C THR A 74 -11.83 7.88 2.86
N ALA A 75 -12.06 8.69 3.89
CA ALA A 75 -11.77 10.12 3.85
C ALA A 75 -10.29 10.41 3.60
N SER A 76 -9.39 9.67 4.26
CA SER A 76 -7.94 9.80 4.07
C SER A 76 -7.54 9.43 2.63
N SER A 77 -8.00 8.28 2.12
CA SER A 77 -7.67 7.81 0.77
C SER A 77 -8.24 8.71 -0.34
N VAL A 78 -9.47 9.20 -0.18
CA VAL A 78 -10.10 10.15 -1.13
C VAL A 78 -9.37 11.48 -1.11
N SER A 79 -9.04 12.00 0.08
CA SER A 79 -8.28 13.26 0.21
C SER A 79 -6.92 13.17 -0.48
N ILE A 80 -6.18 12.07 -0.28
CA ILE A 80 -4.92 11.79 -1.01
C ILE A 80 -5.16 11.80 -2.51
N ALA A 81 -6.14 11.05 -2.99
CA ALA A 81 -6.43 10.95 -4.43
C ALA A 81 -6.76 12.32 -5.05
N VAL A 82 -7.58 13.13 -4.37
CA VAL A 82 -7.98 14.47 -4.82
C VAL A 82 -6.80 15.43 -4.82
N VAL A 83 -6.08 15.55 -3.70
CA VAL A 83 -4.97 16.51 -3.56
C VAL A 83 -3.84 16.21 -4.55
N LEU A 84 -3.44 14.94 -4.68
CA LEU A 84 -2.38 14.56 -5.62
C LEU A 84 -2.82 14.72 -7.08
N LYS A 85 -4.09 14.45 -7.40
CA LYS A 85 -4.63 14.69 -8.75
C LYS A 85 -4.65 16.17 -9.09
N ILE A 86 -5.07 17.04 -8.16
CA ILE A 86 -5.03 18.50 -8.36
C ILE A 86 -3.58 18.98 -8.56
N PHE A 87 -2.65 18.48 -7.75
CA PHE A 87 -1.24 18.84 -7.85
C PHE A 87 -0.63 18.40 -9.20
N HIS A 88 -0.91 17.17 -9.62
CA HIS A 88 -0.52 16.67 -10.94
C HIS A 88 -1.10 17.50 -12.08
N TRP A 89 -2.40 17.78 -12.04
CA TRP A 89 -3.04 18.59 -13.07
C TRP A 89 -2.41 19.98 -13.17
N LYS A 90 -2.14 20.65 -12.04
CA LYS A 90 -1.43 21.93 -12.04
C LYS A 90 -0.03 21.82 -12.63
N THR A 91 0.71 20.77 -12.28
CA THR A 91 2.10 20.58 -12.73
C THR A 91 2.17 20.28 -14.24
N GLU A 92 1.27 19.44 -14.74
CA GLU A 92 1.16 19.12 -16.17
C GLU A 92 0.62 20.33 -16.96
N ALA A 93 -0.34 21.08 -16.43
CA ALA A 93 -0.83 22.31 -17.08
C ALA A 93 0.26 23.40 -17.18
N LEU A 94 1.18 23.45 -16.20
CA LEU A 94 2.33 24.36 -16.23
C LEU A 94 3.41 23.89 -17.21
N LYS A 95 3.55 22.58 -17.46
CA LYS A 95 4.49 22.01 -18.45
C LYS A 95 3.93 21.97 -19.88
N ALA A 96 2.62 21.84 -20.04
CA ALA A 96 1.93 21.84 -21.32
C ALA A 96 2.00 23.18 -22.06
N VAL A 97 2.47 24.24 -21.38
CA VAL A 97 2.83 25.52 -22.03
C VAL A 97 4.10 25.36 -22.90
N ASP A 98 4.91 24.31 -22.71
CA ASP A 98 6.20 24.13 -23.40
C ASP A 98 6.35 22.86 -24.27
N VAL A 99 5.41 21.90 -24.24
CA VAL A 99 5.49 20.70 -25.11
C VAL A 99 4.09 20.22 -25.53
N LYS A 100 3.83 20.17 -26.84
CA LYS A 100 2.70 19.44 -27.43
C LYS A 100 3.05 17.95 -27.50
N GLU A 101 2.49 17.14 -26.62
CA GLU A 101 2.50 15.68 -26.78
C GLU A 101 1.11 15.14 -27.12
N ASP A 102 1.14 14.25 -28.10
CA ASP A 102 0.02 13.65 -28.80
C ASP A 102 -0.63 12.59 -27.91
N HIS A 103 -1.75 12.92 -27.26
CA HIS A 103 -2.51 11.97 -26.45
C HIS A 103 -3.22 10.97 -27.36
N ALA A 104 -2.53 9.88 -27.69
CA ALA A 104 -3.15 8.67 -28.22
C ALA A 104 -4.25 8.21 -27.24
N GLN A 105 -5.49 8.38 -27.68
CA GLN A 105 -6.70 7.99 -26.96
C GLN A 105 -6.65 6.49 -26.64
N ALA A 106 -6.35 6.15 -25.39
CA ALA A 106 -6.55 4.80 -24.90
C ALA A 106 -8.06 4.50 -24.95
N ALA A 107 -8.45 3.53 -25.78
CA ALA A 107 -9.83 3.06 -25.84
C ALA A 107 -10.35 2.76 -24.42
N PHE A 108 -11.56 3.22 -24.12
CA PHE A 108 -12.24 3.00 -22.84
C PHE A 108 -12.50 1.49 -22.63
N ASP A 109 -11.54 0.75 -22.10
CA ASP A 109 -11.70 -0.65 -21.69
C ASP A 109 -12.32 -0.73 -20.29
N ILE A 110 -13.65 -0.54 -20.23
CA ILE A 110 -14.47 -0.60 -19.00
C ILE A 110 -14.26 -1.94 -18.26
N MET A 111 -14.07 -3.04 -19.01
CA MET A 111 -13.88 -4.37 -18.43
C MET A 111 -12.60 -4.44 -17.60
N GLY A 112 -11.51 -3.85 -18.11
CA GLY A 112 -10.27 -3.72 -17.36
C GLY A 112 -10.46 -2.98 -16.03
N TYR A 113 -11.13 -1.82 -16.05
CA TYR A 113 -11.30 -0.96 -14.87
C TYR A 113 -11.92 -1.66 -13.66
N ILE A 114 -12.79 -2.64 -13.90
CA ILE A 114 -13.51 -3.35 -12.84
C ILE A 114 -12.86 -4.70 -12.53
N LYS A 115 -12.39 -5.42 -13.55
CA LYS A 115 -11.94 -6.80 -13.40
C LYS A 115 -10.73 -6.95 -12.49
N ASP A 116 -9.68 -6.13 -12.67
CA ASP A 116 -8.45 -6.29 -11.88
C ASP A 116 -8.64 -5.92 -10.39
N PRO A 117 -9.28 -4.78 -10.04
CA PRO A 117 -9.67 -4.49 -8.65
C PRO A 117 -10.49 -5.61 -8.03
N LEU A 118 -11.53 -6.08 -8.74
CA LEU A 118 -12.43 -7.11 -8.24
C LEU A 118 -11.70 -8.45 -8.05
N MET A 119 -10.76 -8.79 -8.93
CA MET A 119 -9.94 -9.98 -8.78
C MET A 119 -9.04 -9.89 -7.54
N LEU A 120 -8.32 -8.77 -7.34
CA LEU A 120 -7.44 -8.59 -6.19
C LEU A 120 -8.22 -8.61 -4.87
N GLY A 121 -9.30 -7.82 -4.79
CA GLY A 121 -10.18 -7.81 -3.62
C GLY A 121 -10.87 -9.16 -3.40
N GLY A 122 -11.28 -9.82 -4.49
CA GLY A 122 -11.89 -11.14 -4.45
C GLY A 122 -10.98 -12.22 -3.89
N LEU A 123 -9.67 -12.19 -4.17
CA LEU A 123 -8.69 -13.12 -3.59
C LEU A 123 -8.55 -12.95 -2.08
N VAL A 124 -8.54 -11.70 -1.60
CA VAL A 124 -8.50 -11.40 -0.15
C VAL A 124 -9.78 -11.86 0.53
N VAL A 125 -10.95 -11.55 -0.05
CA VAL A 125 -12.25 -12.00 0.47
C VAL A 125 -12.35 -13.52 0.47
N LEU A 126 -11.87 -14.19 -0.59
CA LEU A 126 -11.81 -15.65 -0.66
C LEU A 126 -11.00 -16.23 0.50
N GLY A 127 -9.79 -15.70 0.74
CA GLY A 127 -8.95 -16.11 1.87
C GLY A 127 -9.64 -15.91 3.21
N PHE A 128 -10.30 -14.77 3.41
CA PHE A 128 -11.07 -14.46 4.63
C PHE A 128 -12.19 -15.48 4.86
N VAL A 129 -13.00 -15.78 3.84
CA VAL A 129 -14.11 -16.73 3.95
C VAL A 129 -13.61 -18.15 4.24
N ILE A 130 -12.52 -18.56 3.60
CA ILE A 130 -11.90 -19.88 3.82
C ILE A 130 -11.46 -20.05 5.28
N ALA A 131 -10.77 -19.04 5.84
CA ALA A 131 -10.34 -19.05 7.23
C ALA A 131 -11.52 -19.00 8.21
N TYR A 132 -12.49 -18.12 7.96
CA TYR A 132 -13.65 -17.96 8.83
C TYR A 132 -14.54 -19.22 8.87
N SER A 133 -14.62 -19.95 7.76
CA SER A 133 -15.38 -21.21 7.67
C SER A 133 -14.64 -22.41 8.29
N ASN A 134 -13.46 -22.21 8.87
CA ASN A 134 -12.59 -23.25 9.45
C ASN A 134 -12.28 -24.40 8.46
N VAL A 135 -12.22 -24.12 7.16
CA VAL A 135 -11.90 -25.12 6.12
C VAL A 135 -10.42 -25.52 6.17
N ILE A 136 -9.57 -24.61 6.63
CA ILE A 136 -8.12 -24.79 6.76
C ILE A 136 -7.78 -24.89 8.27
N PRO A 137 -6.79 -25.72 8.66
CA PRO A 137 -6.32 -25.77 10.05
C PRO A 137 -5.89 -24.39 10.54
N ASN A 138 -6.18 -24.11 11.81
CA ASN A 138 -5.65 -22.95 12.48
C ASN A 138 -4.14 -23.15 12.72
N ALA A 139 -3.33 -22.48 11.91
CA ALA A 139 -1.87 -22.51 11.97
C ALA A 139 -1.33 -21.08 11.86
N ASP A 140 -0.07 -20.88 12.27
CA ASP A 140 0.61 -19.62 12.07
C ASP A 140 1.06 -19.48 10.60
N TYR A 141 0.40 -18.60 9.86
CA TYR A 141 0.68 -18.31 8.46
C TYR A 141 1.63 -17.12 8.27
N ASP A 142 2.09 -16.46 9.34
CA ASP A 142 2.89 -15.22 9.24
C ASP A 142 4.24 -15.48 8.57
N LEU A 143 4.87 -16.62 8.86
CA LEU A 143 6.12 -17.03 8.20
C LEU A 143 5.91 -17.28 6.70
N LEU A 144 4.80 -17.93 6.33
CA LEU A 144 4.48 -18.21 4.93
C LEU A 144 4.25 -16.92 4.13
N ILE A 145 3.48 -15.98 4.70
CA ILE A 145 3.23 -14.66 4.13
C ILE A 145 4.55 -13.90 3.95
N SER A 146 5.39 -13.89 4.98
CA SER A 146 6.70 -13.23 4.93
C SER A 146 7.58 -13.81 3.83
N VAL A 147 7.65 -15.14 3.71
CA VAL A 147 8.41 -15.82 2.66
C VAL A 147 7.85 -15.50 1.27
N LEU A 148 6.53 -15.54 1.10
CA LEU A 148 5.87 -15.20 -0.16
C LEU A 148 6.15 -13.74 -0.55
N LEU A 149 6.05 -12.82 0.39
CA LEU A 149 6.37 -11.40 0.19
C LEU A 149 7.85 -11.24 -0.23
N TYR A 150 8.79 -11.82 0.51
CA TYR A 150 10.21 -11.71 0.20
C TYR A 150 10.56 -12.28 -1.18
N LEU A 151 9.93 -13.39 -1.55
CA LEU A 151 10.08 -14.01 -2.87
C LEU A 151 9.47 -13.13 -3.97
N LEU A 152 8.34 -12.49 -3.72
CA LEU A 152 7.71 -11.55 -4.64
C LEU A 152 8.58 -10.30 -4.87
N ILE A 153 9.08 -9.69 -3.80
CA ILE A 153 9.98 -8.54 -3.83
C ILE A 153 11.30 -8.90 -4.52
N PHE A 154 11.81 -10.11 -4.27
CA PHE A 154 12.97 -10.63 -4.99
C PHE A 154 12.72 -10.68 -6.50
N PHE A 155 11.58 -11.22 -6.96
CA PHE A 155 11.24 -11.22 -8.39
C PHE A 155 11.09 -9.82 -8.98
N ILE A 156 10.50 -8.87 -8.25
CA ILE A 156 10.43 -7.47 -8.66
C ILE A 156 11.84 -6.89 -8.84
N GLY A 157 12.78 -7.23 -7.95
CA GLY A 157 14.20 -6.88 -8.10
C GLY A 157 14.81 -7.40 -9.41
N ILE A 158 14.51 -8.65 -9.79
CA ILE A 158 14.97 -9.24 -11.06
C ILE A 158 14.40 -8.48 -12.27
N LYS A 159 13.11 -8.20 -12.26
CA LYS A 159 12.45 -7.45 -13.34
C LYS A 159 13.07 -6.06 -13.49
N LEU A 160 13.38 -5.41 -12.38
CA LEU A 160 13.96 -4.07 -12.36
C LEU A 160 15.37 -4.03 -12.93
N SER A 161 16.22 -4.99 -12.57
CA SER A 161 17.56 -5.11 -13.18
C SER A 161 17.52 -5.39 -14.69
N SER A 162 16.39 -5.90 -15.18
CA SER A 162 16.17 -6.16 -16.60
C SER A 162 15.48 -5.03 -17.36
N SER A 163 14.98 -4.01 -16.66
CA SER A 163 14.27 -2.88 -17.26
C SER A 163 15.18 -1.82 -17.89
N GLY A 164 16.50 -1.87 -17.63
CA GLY A 164 17.45 -0.86 -18.09
C GLY A 164 17.35 0.48 -17.35
N LEU A 165 16.46 0.59 -16.35
CA LEU A 165 16.29 1.79 -15.55
C LEU A 165 17.45 1.99 -14.58
N LYS A 166 18.01 3.20 -14.55
CA LYS A 166 19.01 3.59 -13.56
C LYS A 166 18.33 3.97 -12.27
N MET A 167 18.43 3.12 -11.24
CA MET A 167 17.85 3.33 -9.92
C MET A 167 18.19 4.69 -9.30
N ARG A 168 19.42 5.17 -9.52
CA ARG A 168 19.92 6.43 -8.97
C ARG A 168 19.10 7.64 -9.45
N ASP A 169 18.71 7.68 -10.71
CA ASP A 169 18.04 8.86 -11.28
C ASP A 169 16.59 8.99 -10.75
N ILE A 170 15.98 7.87 -10.35
CA ILE A 170 14.62 7.82 -9.80
C ILE A 170 14.62 8.03 -8.28
N PHE A 171 15.60 7.47 -7.56
CA PHE A 171 15.70 7.59 -6.10
C PHE A 171 16.04 9.02 -5.64
N PHE A 172 16.80 9.77 -6.44
CA PHE A 172 17.16 11.17 -6.13
C PHE A 172 16.19 12.22 -6.71
N ASN A 173 14.99 11.79 -7.13
CA ASN A 173 13.98 12.72 -7.62
C ASN A 173 13.33 13.48 -6.44
N LYS A 174 13.71 14.76 -6.29
CA LYS A 174 13.14 15.67 -5.28
C LYS A 174 11.61 15.75 -5.34
N ASN A 175 11.02 15.59 -6.52
CA ASN A 175 9.57 15.59 -6.69
C ASN A 175 8.90 14.43 -5.93
N ASN A 176 9.55 13.26 -5.84
CA ASN A 176 8.99 12.12 -5.11
C ASN A 176 8.90 12.40 -3.61
N ILE A 177 9.93 13.02 -3.03
CA ILE A 177 9.93 13.42 -1.62
C ILE A 177 8.79 14.41 -1.36
N TYR A 178 8.62 15.42 -2.22
CA TYR A 178 7.52 16.37 -2.10
C TYR A 178 6.15 15.68 -2.17
N MET A 179 5.94 14.76 -3.13
CA MET A 179 4.71 13.98 -3.26
C MET A 179 4.44 13.09 -2.03
N THR A 180 5.50 12.56 -1.40
CA THR A 180 5.38 11.77 -0.18
C THR A 180 4.86 12.63 0.98
N PHE A 181 5.42 13.82 1.20
CA PHE A 181 4.92 14.74 2.23
C PHE A 181 3.52 15.28 1.92
N LEU A 182 3.21 15.51 0.64
CA LEU A 182 1.88 15.89 0.21
C LEU A 182 0.86 14.77 0.49
N THR A 183 1.25 13.51 0.31
CA THR A 183 0.43 12.33 0.66
C THR A 183 0.13 12.30 2.16
N ILE A 184 1.15 12.50 3.00
CA ILE A 184 1.00 12.53 4.46
C ILE A 184 0.02 13.62 4.88
N THR A 185 0.23 14.85 4.42
CA THR A 185 -0.62 16.00 4.76
C THR A 185 -2.04 15.87 4.20
N ALA A 186 -2.21 15.34 2.99
CA ALA A 186 -3.52 15.07 2.41
C ALA A 186 -4.29 14.01 3.22
N SER A 187 -3.62 12.95 3.68
CA SER A 187 -4.22 11.94 4.56
C SER A 187 -4.80 12.58 5.82
N TYR A 188 -4.05 13.51 6.43
CA TYR A 188 -4.47 14.24 7.62
C TYR A 188 -5.63 15.19 7.36
N ALA A 189 -5.65 15.87 6.21
CA ALA A 189 -6.79 16.69 5.82
C ALA A 189 -8.08 15.85 5.78
N GLY A 190 -8.03 14.67 5.16
CA GLY A 190 -9.18 13.75 5.12
C GLY A 190 -9.62 13.28 6.51
N ALA A 191 -8.67 12.87 7.35
CA ALA A 191 -8.94 12.44 8.72
C ALA A 191 -9.49 13.57 9.62
N ALA A 192 -8.98 14.79 9.46
CA ALA A 192 -9.46 15.97 10.17
C ALA A 192 -10.90 16.32 9.76
N MET A 193 -11.20 16.30 8.46
CA MET A 193 -12.55 16.57 7.95
C MET A 193 -13.58 15.59 8.51
N VAL A 194 -13.27 14.29 8.51
CA VAL A 194 -14.21 13.29 9.00
C VAL A 194 -14.33 13.27 10.53
N SER A 195 -13.30 13.73 11.25
CA SER A 195 -13.32 13.78 12.73
C SER A 195 -14.46 14.64 13.28
N MET A 196 -14.92 15.64 12.53
CA MET A 196 -16.07 16.49 12.91
C MET A 196 -17.38 15.71 13.01
N PHE A 197 -17.46 14.53 12.39
CA PHE A 197 -18.64 13.68 12.33
C PHE A 197 -18.48 12.37 13.11
N LEU A 198 -17.32 12.13 13.72
CA LEU A 198 -17.02 10.91 14.45
C LEU A 198 -16.92 11.19 15.95
N PRO A 199 -17.23 10.20 16.82
CA PRO A 199 -17.07 10.31 18.27
C PRO A 199 -15.59 10.14 18.68
N LEU A 200 -14.67 10.81 17.99
CA LEU A 200 -13.22 10.78 18.22
C LEU A 200 -12.69 12.22 18.26
N SER A 201 -11.72 12.49 19.13
CA SER A 201 -11.01 13.77 19.08
C SER A 201 -10.26 13.90 17.75
N LEU A 202 -10.00 15.14 17.34
CA LEU A 202 -9.17 15.43 16.16
C LEU A 202 -7.80 14.73 16.29
N SER A 203 -7.18 14.79 17.47
CA SER A 203 -5.90 14.15 17.75
C SER A 203 -5.95 12.63 17.57
N HIS A 204 -6.99 11.96 18.08
CA HIS A 204 -7.20 10.53 17.86
C HIS A 204 -7.44 10.17 16.39
N SER A 205 -8.21 10.98 15.65
CA SER A 205 -8.44 10.74 14.22
C SER A 205 -7.15 10.86 13.40
N LEU A 206 -6.33 11.88 13.68
CA LEU A 206 -5.02 12.07 13.05
C LEU A 206 -4.03 10.95 13.42
N ALA A 207 -4.04 10.52 14.69
CA ALA A 207 -3.22 9.41 15.15
C ALA A 207 -3.60 8.10 14.43
N VAL A 208 -4.90 7.81 14.31
CA VAL A 208 -5.41 6.65 13.57
C VAL A 208 -5.02 6.70 12.09
N SER A 209 -5.13 7.87 11.44
CA SER A 209 -4.72 8.05 10.04
C SER A 209 -3.21 7.91 9.83
N SER A 210 -2.40 8.07 10.89
CA SER A 210 -0.93 7.97 10.83
C SER A 210 -0.39 6.55 10.70
N GLY A 211 -1.25 5.53 10.66
CA GLY A 211 -0.86 4.15 10.35
C GLY A 211 -0.55 3.91 8.86
N PHE A 212 -1.14 4.71 7.96
CA PHE A 212 -0.92 4.66 6.50
C PHE A 212 -1.01 3.25 5.88
N GLY A 213 -1.87 2.39 6.42
CA GLY A 213 -2.05 1.01 5.94
C GLY A 213 -1.23 -0.04 6.71
N TRP A 214 -0.36 0.34 7.65
CA TRP A 214 0.44 -0.61 8.42
C TRP A 214 -0.30 -1.17 9.65
N TYR A 215 -1.32 -1.99 9.38
CA TYR A 215 -2.24 -2.50 10.40
C TYR A 215 -1.58 -3.36 11.48
N THR A 216 -0.48 -4.07 11.18
CA THR A 216 0.22 -4.93 12.15
C THR A 216 0.93 -4.12 13.23
N LEU A 217 1.37 -2.89 12.94
CA LEU A 217 2.04 -2.03 13.91
C LEU A 217 1.06 -1.07 14.60
N SER A 218 0.15 -0.45 13.84
CA SER A 218 -0.68 0.65 14.34
C SER A 218 -1.55 0.25 15.53
N GLY A 219 -2.28 -0.87 15.43
CA GLY A 219 -3.14 -1.35 16.51
C GLY A 219 -2.38 -1.71 17.80
N ILE A 220 -1.16 -2.26 17.66
CA ILE A 220 -0.31 -2.62 18.80
C ILE A 220 0.19 -1.36 19.52
N LEU A 221 0.56 -0.30 18.79
CA LEU A 221 1.02 0.96 19.37
C LEU A 221 -0.04 1.59 20.29
N PHE A 222 -1.29 1.71 19.84
CA PHE A 222 -2.38 2.24 20.67
C PHE A 222 -2.68 1.35 21.87
N THR A 223 -2.65 0.03 21.70
CA THR A 223 -2.83 -0.92 22.81
C THR A 223 -1.73 -0.74 23.87
N LYS A 224 -0.48 -0.53 23.46
CA LYS A 224 0.64 -0.22 24.36
C LYS A 224 0.54 1.15 25.03
N MET A 225 -0.18 2.09 24.42
CA MET A 225 -0.49 3.41 25.00
C MET A 225 -1.78 3.40 25.83
N ASN A 226 -2.20 2.22 26.32
CA ASN A 226 -3.38 1.99 27.16
C ASN A 226 -4.72 2.35 26.49
N ASN A 227 -4.82 2.29 25.16
CA ASN A 227 -6.08 2.49 24.43
C ASN A 227 -6.37 1.36 23.42
N PRO A 228 -6.79 0.16 23.88
CA PRO A 228 -7.08 -0.98 23.02
C PRO A 228 -8.28 -0.76 22.07
N LEU A 229 -9.24 0.07 22.46
CA LEU A 229 -10.39 0.40 21.60
C LEU A 229 -9.92 1.20 20.39
N LEU A 230 -9.13 2.26 20.60
CA LEU A 230 -8.53 3.03 19.51
C LEU A 230 -7.53 2.19 18.70
N GLY A 231 -6.85 1.23 19.34
CA GLY A 231 -6.04 0.23 18.63
C GLY A 231 -6.85 -0.63 17.67
N SER A 232 -8.09 -0.98 18.02
CA SER A 232 -8.99 -1.69 17.11
C SER A 232 -9.48 -0.80 15.96
N VAL A 233 -9.72 0.49 16.21
CA VAL A 233 -10.03 1.49 15.16
C VAL A 233 -8.85 1.60 14.19
N ALA A 234 -7.63 1.76 14.71
CA ALA A 234 -6.41 1.90 13.91
C ALA A 234 -6.13 0.67 13.04
N PHE A 235 -6.21 -0.51 13.65
CA PHE A 235 -6.05 -1.79 12.96
C PHE A 235 -7.05 -1.91 11.79
N LEU A 236 -8.35 -1.67 12.02
CA LEU A 236 -9.35 -1.76 10.96
C LEU A 236 -9.21 -0.64 9.92
N CYS A 237 -8.84 0.56 10.35
CA CYS A 237 -8.64 1.70 9.45
C CYS A 237 -7.54 1.37 8.44
N ASP A 238 -6.41 0.86 8.90
CA ASP A 238 -5.30 0.50 8.03
C ASP A 238 -5.62 -0.68 7.11
N LEU A 239 -6.34 -1.70 7.62
CA LEU A 239 -6.83 -2.81 6.81
C LEU A 239 -7.77 -2.32 5.69
N PHE A 240 -8.69 -1.41 6.01
CA PHE A 240 -9.57 -0.80 5.00
C PHE A 240 -8.80 0.08 4.03
N ARG A 241 -7.78 0.82 4.47
CA ARG A 241 -6.92 1.61 3.58
C ARG A 241 -6.17 0.74 2.60
N GLU A 242 -5.61 -0.38 3.06
CA GLU A 242 -4.94 -1.37 2.20
C GLU A 242 -5.92 -1.95 1.18
N ALA A 243 -7.11 -2.38 1.61
CA ALA A 243 -8.16 -2.88 0.72
C ALA A 243 -8.58 -1.82 -0.32
N ILE A 244 -8.78 -0.56 0.10
CA ILE A 244 -9.08 0.56 -0.78
C ILE A 244 -7.93 0.79 -1.78
N ALA A 245 -6.67 0.71 -1.34
CA ALA A 245 -5.51 0.85 -2.22
C ALA A 245 -5.45 -0.25 -3.28
N LEU A 246 -5.68 -1.52 -2.90
CA LEU A 246 -5.74 -2.64 -3.84
C LEU A 246 -6.81 -2.45 -4.92
N LEU A 247 -7.92 -1.79 -4.58
CA LEU A 247 -8.98 -1.45 -5.53
C LEU A 247 -8.65 -0.22 -6.39
N LEU A 248 -8.00 0.79 -5.80
CA LEU A 248 -7.71 2.06 -6.47
C LEU A 248 -6.46 2.02 -7.35
N ILE A 249 -5.44 1.22 -7.05
CA ILE A 249 -4.20 1.18 -7.85
C ILE A 249 -4.48 0.81 -9.32
N PRO A 250 -5.22 -0.27 -9.66
CA PRO A 250 -5.49 -0.62 -11.06
C PRO A 250 -6.39 0.39 -11.80
N THR A 251 -7.21 1.15 -11.08
CA THR A 251 -8.09 2.17 -11.69
C THR A 251 -7.33 3.46 -11.94
N LEU A 252 -6.54 3.90 -10.96
CA LEU A 252 -5.69 5.09 -11.06
C LEU A 252 -4.57 4.93 -12.11
N SER A 253 -4.01 3.73 -12.27
CA SER A 253 -2.96 3.51 -13.26
C SER A 253 -3.45 3.70 -14.71
N ARG A 254 -4.67 3.29 -15.02
CA ARG A 254 -5.26 3.37 -16.37
C ARG A 254 -5.52 4.80 -16.83
N ILE A 255 -5.79 5.71 -15.89
CA ILE A 255 -5.93 7.15 -16.18
C ILE A 255 -4.60 7.90 -16.09
N GLY A 256 -3.46 7.20 -16.14
CA GLY A 256 -2.12 7.80 -16.12
C GLY A 256 -1.66 8.32 -14.75
N ASN A 257 -2.38 7.99 -13.67
CA ASN A 257 -2.14 8.56 -12.34
C ASN A 257 -1.31 7.64 -11.43
N GLY A 258 -0.18 7.12 -11.95
CA GLY A 258 0.69 6.20 -11.21
C GLY A 258 1.22 6.75 -9.88
N ASN A 259 1.59 8.04 -9.79
CA ASN A 259 2.03 8.63 -8.51
C ASN A 259 0.87 8.79 -7.52
N VAL A 260 -0.36 9.01 -8.00
CA VAL A 260 -1.54 9.06 -7.13
C VAL A 260 -1.82 7.66 -6.55
N ALA A 261 -1.65 6.61 -7.36
CA ALA A 261 -1.76 5.23 -6.92
C ALA A 261 -0.73 4.91 -5.80
N ILE A 262 0.51 5.37 -5.94
CA ILE A 262 1.55 5.25 -4.89
C ILE A 262 1.13 6.00 -3.62
N GLY A 263 0.60 7.22 -3.75
CA GLY A 263 0.14 7.99 -2.59
C GLY A 263 -0.98 7.30 -1.82
N VAL A 264 -1.99 6.77 -2.53
CA VAL A 264 -3.12 6.05 -1.91
C VAL A 264 -2.64 4.76 -1.22
N ALA A 265 -1.63 4.09 -1.77
CA ALA A 265 -1.01 2.93 -1.13
C ALA A 265 -0.31 3.27 0.20
N GLY A 266 0.19 4.49 0.39
CA GLY A 266 0.79 4.89 1.67
C GLY A 266 2.00 4.03 2.05
N ALA A 267 2.02 3.50 3.27
CA ALA A 267 3.11 2.65 3.76
C ALA A 267 3.21 1.34 2.97
N THR A 268 2.07 0.77 2.55
CA THR A 268 2.02 -0.54 1.87
C THR A 268 2.60 -0.49 0.46
N ALA A 269 2.95 0.70 -0.04
CA ALA A 269 3.56 0.92 -1.34
C ALA A 269 4.91 0.21 -1.49
N MET A 270 5.63 -0.02 -0.39
CA MET A 270 6.95 -0.67 -0.41
C MET A 270 6.88 -2.20 -0.35
N ASP A 271 5.75 -2.80 0.04
CA ASP A 271 5.60 -4.23 0.30
C ASP A 271 4.36 -4.83 -0.38
N VAL A 272 3.21 -4.88 0.31
CA VAL A 272 1.98 -5.60 -0.10
C VAL A 272 1.46 -5.10 -1.43
N THR A 273 1.43 -3.78 -1.62
CA THR A 273 0.87 -3.18 -2.83
C THR A 273 1.92 -2.91 -3.92
N LEU A 274 3.22 -3.02 -3.60
CA LEU A 274 4.31 -2.91 -4.58
C LEU A 274 4.13 -3.79 -5.83
N PRO A 275 3.81 -5.09 -5.73
CA PRO A 275 3.55 -5.93 -6.90
C PRO A 275 2.35 -5.47 -7.74
N VAL A 276 1.33 -4.90 -7.10
CA VAL A 276 0.15 -4.37 -7.79
C VAL A 276 0.53 -3.07 -8.53
N ILE A 277 1.33 -2.21 -7.92
CA ILE A 277 1.91 -1.01 -8.54
C ILE A 277 2.80 -1.41 -9.72
N GLU A 278 3.69 -2.39 -9.56
CA GLU A 278 4.55 -2.89 -10.64
C GLU A 278 3.72 -3.39 -11.83
N LYS A 279 2.73 -4.23 -11.55
CA LYS A 279 1.87 -4.84 -12.58
C LYS A 279 1.05 -3.80 -13.36
N HIS A 280 0.53 -2.76 -12.70
CA HIS A 280 -0.45 -1.85 -13.31
C HIS A 280 0.10 -0.48 -13.67
N CYS A 281 1.10 0.04 -12.94
CA CYS A 281 1.76 1.31 -13.22
C CYS A 281 3.06 1.10 -14.02
N GLY A 282 3.69 -0.06 -13.88
CA GLY A 282 4.92 -0.43 -14.60
C GLY A 282 6.20 -0.28 -13.75
N MET A 283 7.29 -0.83 -14.29
CA MET A 283 8.58 -0.93 -13.58
C MET A 283 9.19 0.42 -13.19
N ALA A 284 8.88 1.51 -13.91
CA ALA A 284 9.39 2.84 -13.62
C ALA A 284 8.88 3.41 -12.27
N TYR A 285 7.72 2.93 -11.80
CA TYR A 285 7.11 3.37 -10.55
C TYR A 285 7.59 2.58 -9.33
N VAL A 286 8.26 1.43 -9.52
CA VAL A 286 8.77 0.59 -8.41
C VAL A 286 9.73 1.35 -7.49
N PRO A 287 10.76 2.06 -7.98
CA PRO A 287 11.67 2.77 -7.08
C PRO A 287 11.00 3.96 -6.39
N VAL A 288 10.02 4.59 -7.05
CA VAL A 288 9.21 5.69 -6.50
C VAL A 288 8.39 5.19 -5.32
N ALA A 289 7.72 4.05 -5.49
CA ALA A 289 6.90 3.39 -4.47
C ALA A 289 7.73 2.92 -3.27
N LEU A 290 8.90 2.30 -3.51
CA LEU A 290 9.83 1.89 -2.45
C LEU A 290 10.30 3.08 -1.61
N LEU A 291 10.64 4.21 -2.24
CA LEU A 291 11.09 5.40 -1.51
C LEU A 291 9.95 6.06 -0.73
N SER A 292 8.78 6.25 -1.34
CA SER A 292 7.61 6.85 -0.69
C SER A 292 7.12 5.99 0.48
N GLY A 293 6.90 4.69 0.25
CA GLY A 293 6.46 3.74 1.29
C GLY A 293 7.49 3.59 2.39
N GLY A 294 8.79 3.57 2.05
CA GLY A 294 9.87 3.53 3.03
C GLY A 294 9.92 4.76 3.95
N ILE A 295 9.79 5.97 3.39
CA ILE A 295 9.72 7.21 4.18
C ILE A 295 8.51 7.18 5.11
N ILE A 296 7.32 6.87 4.59
CA ILE A 296 6.09 6.80 5.40
C ILE A 296 6.24 5.77 6.53
N THR A 297 6.76 4.58 6.23
CA THR A 297 6.99 3.50 7.20
C THR A 297 7.92 3.93 8.33
N VAL A 298 9.00 4.65 8.01
CA VAL A 298 9.93 5.18 9.03
C VAL A 298 9.23 6.22 9.91
N LEU A 299 8.31 7.01 9.37
CA LEU A 299 7.60 8.06 10.10
C LEU A 299 6.46 7.53 10.98
N VAL A 300 5.76 6.44 10.60
CA VAL A 300 4.60 5.88 11.32
C VAL A 300 4.82 5.72 12.84
N PRO A 301 5.92 5.10 13.33
CA PRO A 301 6.15 4.92 14.77
C PRO A 301 6.33 6.23 15.55
N PHE A 302 6.55 7.36 14.87
CA PHE A 302 6.68 8.68 15.48
C PHE A 302 5.39 9.48 15.36
N LEU A 303 4.74 9.43 14.19
CA LEU A 303 3.51 10.18 13.91
C LEU A 303 2.34 9.69 14.77
N ILE A 304 2.20 8.36 14.95
CA ILE A 304 1.12 7.80 15.80
C ILE A 304 1.22 8.33 17.24
N PRO A 305 2.33 8.16 17.99
CA PRO A 305 2.42 8.69 19.35
C PRO A 305 2.34 10.22 19.42
N PHE A 306 2.92 10.93 18.45
CA PHE A 306 2.88 12.39 18.41
C PHE A 306 1.44 12.92 18.39
N PHE A 307 0.62 12.45 17.45
CA PHE A 307 -0.79 12.85 17.38
C PHE A 307 -1.60 12.29 18.54
N TYR A 308 -1.26 11.12 19.07
CA TYR A 308 -1.97 10.58 20.23
C TYR A 308 -1.73 11.40 21.51
N SER A 309 -0.56 12.02 21.66
CA SER A 309 -0.21 12.84 22.83
C SER A 309 -0.78 14.27 22.83
N LEU A 310 -1.36 14.70 21.70
CA LEU A 310 -1.98 16.02 21.51
C LEU A 310 -3.42 16.06 22.07
#